data_AF-A0A379N1T7-F1
#
_entry.id   AF-A0A379N1T7-F1
#
_cell.length_a   1.000
_cell.length_b   1.000
_cell.length_c   1.000
_cell.angle_alpha   90.00
_cell.angle_beta   90.00
_cell.angle_gamma   90.00
#
_symmetry.space_group_name_H-M   'P 1'
#
loop_
_entity.id
_entity.type
_entity.pdbx_description
1 polymer ?
#
loop_
_entity_poly.entity_id
_entity_poly.type
_entity_poly.pdbx_seq_one_letter_code
_entity_poly.pdbx_strand_id
1 'polypeptide(L)'
;MIQRVTETRSTPAALGPRRATGRGGGFRLAEGGEAQAAAAEGALPVLAAGLLAIQEGGEQDGERDRRAARRGTAMLEELAGFQADLLRGRADPDRLRRLAGLSEGEMPPDPHLAEALAAISLRAKVELARLEVRGRGA
;
A
#
# COMPACT_ATOMS: atom_id res chain seq x y z
N MET A 1 28.68 -24.98 19.88
CA MET A 1 27.58 -25.97 20.03
C MET A 1 26.45 -25.51 19.14
N ILE A 2 26.35 -26.06 17.93
CA ILE A 2 25.44 -25.58 16.88
C ILE A 2 24.28 -26.58 16.82
N GLN A 3 23.09 -26.17 17.26
CA GLN A 3 21.90 -26.98 17.05
C GLN A 3 21.17 -26.46 15.80
N ARG A 4 21.23 -27.27 14.74
CA ARG A 4 20.35 -27.15 13.56
C ARG A 4 18.97 -27.65 13.95
N VAL A 5 17.96 -26.81 13.76
CA VAL A 5 16.55 -27.24 13.82
C VAL A 5 16.10 -27.55 12.40
N THR A 6 16.00 -28.84 12.11
CA THR A 6 15.26 -29.40 10.99
C THR A 6 14.06 -30.12 11.57
N GLU A 7 12.85 -29.84 11.09
CA GLU A 7 11.77 -30.83 10.86
C GLU A 7 10.47 -30.10 10.43
N THR A 8 10.11 -30.23 9.15
CA THR A 8 9.23 -31.23 8.50
C THR A 8 7.75 -30.85 8.57
N ARG A 9 7.28 -30.41 7.40
CA ARG A 9 5.88 -30.15 7.04
C ARG A 9 5.11 -31.47 7.07
N SER A 10 4.06 -31.56 7.87
CA SER A 10 3.11 -32.68 7.85
C SER A 10 1.77 -32.23 7.29
N THR A 11 1.39 -32.80 6.15
CA THR A 11 0.06 -32.69 5.50
C THR A 11 -0.82 -33.86 5.95
N PRO A 12 -2.06 -33.64 6.42
CA PRO A 12 -3.00 -34.73 6.61
C PRO A 12 -3.62 -35.19 5.29
N ALA A 13 -3.77 -36.50 5.21
CA ALA A 13 -4.19 -37.29 4.06
C ALA A 13 -5.67 -37.11 3.70
N ALA A 14 -5.95 -37.29 2.40
CA ALA A 14 -7.28 -37.35 1.82
C ALA A 14 -8.03 -38.62 2.23
N LEU A 15 -9.23 -38.48 2.81
CA LEU A 15 -10.21 -39.55 2.91
C LEU A 15 -11.32 -39.31 1.88
N GLY A 16 -11.31 -40.12 0.81
CA GLY A 16 -12.39 -40.18 -0.15
C GLY A 16 -13.58 -40.98 0.39
N PRO A 17 -14.83 -40.55 0.16
CA PRO A 17 -16.00 -41.34 0.56
C PRO A 17 -16.20 -42.55 -0.36
N ARG A 18 -16.29 -43.73 0.25
CA ARG A 18 -16.60 -45.02 -0.39
C ARG A 18 -18.04 -45.01 -0.90
N ARG A 19 -18.25 -45.34 -2.18
CA ARG A 19 -19.58 -45.53 -2.79
C ARG A 19 -20.24 -46.80 -2.24
N ALA A 20 -21.37 -46.64 -1.56
CA ALA A 20 -22.28 -47.74 -1.27
C ALA A 20 -23.19 -47.98 -2.48
N THR A 21 -23.15 -49.20 -3.02
CA THR A 21 -24.02 -49.66 -4.11
C THR A 21 -25.37 -50.11 -3.55
N GLY A 22 -26.34 -49.19 -3.57
CA GLY A 22 -27.75 -49.45 -3.33
C GLY A 22 -28.53 -49.54 -4.65
N ARG A 23 -29.18 -50.68 -4.88
CA ARG A 23 -29.99 -51.01 -6.05
C ARG A 23 -31.37 -50.33 -5.97
N GLY A 24 -31.69 -49.47 -6.94
CA GLY A 24 -33.06 -48.99 -7.20
C GLY A 24 -33.18 -47.48 -7.44
N GLY A 25 -33.34 -47.07 -8.70
CA GLY A 25 -33.64 -45.68 -9.09
C GLY A 25 -32.89 -45.27 -10.35
N GLY A 26 -33.58 -45.21 -11.49
CA GLY A 26 -33.01 -45.22 -12.84
C GLY A 26 -32.18 -44.00 -13.27
N PHE A 27 -31.32 -44.23 -14.25
CA PHE A 27 -30.67 -43.21 -15.06
C PHE A 27 -31.73 -42.56 -15.98
N ARG A 28 -31.92 -41.24 -15.85
CA ARG A 28 -32.65 -40.41 -16.81
C ARG A 28 -31.65 -39.52 -17.51
N LEU A 29 -31.56 -39.67 -18.83
CA LEU A 29 -30.93 -38.69 -19.69
C LEU A 29 -31.90 -37.52 -19.84
N ALA A 30 -31.49 -36.31 -19.45
CA ALA A 30 -32.24 -35.10 -19.79
C ALA A 30 -32.11 -34.92 -21.30
N GLU A 31 -33.17 -35.27 -22.05
CA GLU A 31 -33.31 -34.85 -23.43
C GLU A 31 -33.42 -33.33 -23.47
N GLY A 32 -32.72 -32.73 -24.43
CA GLY A 32 -32.39 -31.32 -24.48
C GLY A 32 -33.58 -30.39 -24.25
N GLY A 33 -33.48 -29.64 -23.15
CA GLY A 33 -33.82 -28.22 -23.14
C GLY A 33 -32.50 -27.50 -23.01
N GLU A 34 -32.20 -26.64 -23.97
CA GLU A 34 -31.00 -25.82 -24.07
C GLU A 34 -30.48 -25.43 -22.68
N ALA A 35 -29.18 -25.61 -22.45
CA ALA A 35 -28.50 -24.76 -21.48
C ALA A 35 -28.68 -23.34 -22.00
N GLN A 36 -29.81 -22.70 -21.65
CA GLN A 36 -30.02 -21.31 -21.93
C GLN A 36 -28.86 -20.64 -21.22
N ALA A 37 -27.96 -20.08 -22.01
CA ALA A 37 -26.94 -19.16 -21.58
C ALA A 37 -27.63 -17.88 -21.08
N ALA A 38 -28.52 -17.99 -20.10
CA ALA A 38 -29.15 -16.90 -19.39
C ALA A 38 -28.19 -16.41 -18.30
N ALA A 39 -26.98 -16.01 -18.72
CA ALA A 39 -25.97 -15.41 -17.85
C ALA A 39 -24.98 -14.49 -18.60
N ALA A 40 -25.32 -14.06 -19.83
CA ALA A 40 -24.45 -13.15 -20.60
C ALA A 40 -24.92 -11.69 -20.57
N GLU A 41 -26.24 -11.44 -20.49
CA GLU A 41 -26.80 -10.08 -20.61
C GLU A 41 -26.56 -9.21 -19.36
N GLY A 42 -26.52 -9.82 -18.16
CA GLY A 42 -26.20 -9.12 -16.91
C GLY A 42 -24.70 -8.96 -16.62
N ALA A 43 -23.85 -9.74 -17.30
CA ALA A 43 -22.40 -9.71 -17.09
C ALA A 43 -21.76 -8.46 -17.71
N LEU A 44 -22.26 -8.01 -18.87
CA LEU A 44 -21.75 -6.83 -19.57
C LEU A 44 -21.82 -5.53 -18.74
N PRO A 45 -22.96 -5.15 -18.12
CA PRO A 45 -23.02 -3.94 -17.29
C PRO A 45 -22.18 -4.03 -16.02
N VAL A 46 -22.05 -5.22 -15.41
CA VAL A 46 -21.18 -5.43 -14.24
C VAL A 46 -19.70 -5.31 -14.62
N LEU A 47 -19.30 -5.88 -15.76
CA LEU A 47 -17.94 -5.74 -16.29
C LEU A 47 -17.62 -4.28 -16.68
N ALA A 48 -18.57 -3.57 -17.29
CA ALA A 48 -18.42 -2.15 -17.62
C ALA A 48 -18.26 -1.27 -16.36
N ALA A 49 -19.07 -1.53 -15.31
CA ALA A 49 -18.93 -0.84 -14.03
C ALA A 49 -17.59 -1.15 -13.34
N GLY A 50 -17.12 -2.40 -13.40
CA GLY A 50 -15.82 -2.80 -12.89
C GLY A 50 -14.65 -2.10 -13.61
N LEU A 51 -14.72 -1.99 -14.94
CA LEU A 51 -13.71 -1.27 -15.72
C LEU A 51 -13.71 0.25 -15.47
N LEU A 52 -14.88 0.85 -15.25
CA LEU A 52 -14.97 2.26 -14.91
C LEU A 52 -14.41 2.54 -13.51
N ALA A 53 -14.72 1.68 -12.53
CA ALA A 53 -14.16 1.78 -11.18
C ALA A 53 -12.63 1.65 -11.17
N ILE A 54 -12.07 0.78 -12.02
CA ILE A 54 -10.61 0.65 -12.18
C ILE A 54 -9.99 1.92 -12.80
N GLN A 55 -10.65 2.53 -13.79
CA GLN A 55 -10.18 3.77 -14.42
C GLN A 55 -10.22 4.95 -13.44
N GLU A 56 -11.33 5.11 -12.74
CA GLU A 56 -11.51 6.19 -11.76
C GLU A 56 -10.52 6.06 -10.59
N GLY A 57 -10.21 4.83 -10.16
CA GLY A 57 -9.15 4.56 -9.19
C GLY A 57 -7.77 5.04 -9.67
N GLY A 58 -7.41 4.74 -10.92
CA GLY A 58 -6.12 5.18 -11.49
C GLY A 58 -5.98 6.70 -11.62
N GLU A 59 -7.06 7.42 -11.95
CA GLU A 59 -7.05 8.89 -12.00
C GLU A 59 -6.91 9.50 -10.61
N GLN A 60 -7.60 8.93 -9.61
CA GLN A 60 -7.48 9.35 -8.21
C GLN A 60 -6.08 9.11 -7.66
N ASP A 61 -5.47 7.97 -7.98
CA ASP A 61 -4.11 7.64 -7.55
C ASP A 61 -3.10 8.64 -8.15
N GLY A 62 -3.23 8.95 -9.44
CA GLY A 62 -2.38 9.95 -10.09
C GLY A 62 -2.51 11.35 -9.46
N GLU A 63 -3.71 11.76 -9.01
CA GLU A 63 -3.87 13.04 -8.33
C GLU A 63 -3.27 13.03 -6.91
N ARG A 64 -3.37 11.91 -6.19
CA ARG A 64 -2.70 11.74 -4.89
C ARG A 64 -1.18 11.81 -5.04
N ASP A 65 -0.62 11.15 -6.04
CA ASP A 65 0.81 11.23 -6.36
C ASP A 65 1.24 12.66 -6.68
N ARG A 66 0.50 13.40 -7.52
CA ARG A 66 0.81 14.80 -7.83
C ARG A 66 0.76 15.69 -6.59
N ARG A 67 -0.25 15.51 -5.72
CA ARG A 67 -0.35 16.26 -4.47
C ARG A 67 0.82 15.94 -3.53
N ALA A 68 1.18 14.67 -3.42
CA ALA A 68 2.31 14.22 -2.62
C ALA A 68 3.65 14.74 -3.17
N ALA A 69 3.82 14.79 -4.49
CA ALA A 69 5.01 15.33 -5.13
C ALA A 69 5.19 16.83 -4.83
N ARG A 70 4.11 17.63 -4.94
CA ARG A 70 4.14 19.07 -4.56
C ARG A 70 4.52 19.24 -3.09
N ARG A 71 3.97 18.41 -2.21
CA ARG A 71 4.32 18.39 -0.77
C ARG A 71 5.79 18.04 -0.57
N GLY A 72 6.32 17.04 -1.28
CA GLY A 72 7.73 16.67 -1.26
C GLY A 72 8.66 17.82 -1.67
N THR A 73 8.31 18.56 -2.72
CA THR A 73 9.06 19.76 -3.13
C THR A 73 9.11 20.80 -2.00
N ALA A 74 7.96 21.11 -1.38
CA ALA A 74 7.92 22.04 -0.25
C ALA A 74 8.77 21.57 0.95
N MET A 75 8.80 20.26 1.21
CA MET A 75 9.67 19.68 2.25
C MET A 75 11.17 19.88 1.93
N LEU A 76 11.56 19.68 0.67
CA LEU A 76 12.94 19.90 0.22
C LEU A 76 13.35 21.37 0.29
N GLU A 77 12.45 22.30 -0.02
CA GLU A 77 12.68 23.74 0.11
C GLU A 77 12.94 24.16 1.55
N GLU A 78 12.15 23.68 2.51
CA GLU A 78 12.39 23.97 3.94
C GLU A 78 13.70 23.36 4.46
N LEU A 79 14.05 22.14 4.01
CA LEU A 79 15.34 21.52 4.33
C LEU A 79 16.52 22.31 3.76
N ALA A 80 16.43 22.72 2.50
CA ALA A 80 17.47 23.52 1.84
C ALA A 80 17.64 24.87 2.54
N GLY A 81 16.53 25.52 2.93
CA GLY A 81 16.54 26.73 3.74
C GLY A 81 17.24 26.53 5.08
N PHE A 82 16.90 25.45 5.80
CA PHE A 82 17.52 25.13 7.09
C PHE A 82 19.02 24.85 6.94
N GLN A 83 19.43 24.10 5.92
CA GLN A 83 20.83 23.88 5.62
C GLN A 83 21.57 25.19 5.31
N ALA A 84 20.95 26.10 4.57
CA ALA A 84 21.53 27.40 4.28
C ALA A 84 21.67 28.26 5.54
N ASP A 85 20.76 28.16 6.50
CA ASP A 85 20.89 28.82 7.81
C ASP A 85 22.05 28.23 8.61
N LEU A 86 22.19 26.90 8.63
CA LEU A 86 23.31 26.22 9.29
C LEU A 86 24.66 26.66 8.73
N LEU A 87 24.78 26.80 7.41
CA LEU A 87 26.00 27.29 6.76
C LEU A 87 26.33 28.75 7.14
N ARG A 88 25.33 29.53 7.55
CA ARG A 88 25.51 30.90 8.07
C ARG A 88 25.72 30.94 9.59
N GLY A 89 25.86 29.78 10.23
CA GLY A 89 26.02 29.67 11.69
C GLY A 89 24.73 29.92 12.47
N ARG A 90 23.56 29.85 11.83
CA ARG A 90 22.25 29.98 12.48
C ARG A 90 21.50 28.65 12.42
N ALA A 91 20.55 28.45 13.32
CA ALA A 91 19.63 27.32 13.25
C ALA A 91 18.23 27.84 13.54
N ASP A 92 17.42 28.04 12.49
CA ASP A 92 16.04 28.47 12.65
C ASP A 92 15.13 27.25 12.93
N PRO A 93 14.62 27.08 14.16
CA PRO A 93 13.73 25.96 14.49
C PRO A 93 12.38 26.02 13.77
N ASP A 94 11.95 27.20 13.28
CA ASP A 94 10.65 27.34 12.60
C ASP A 94 10.61 26.62 11.26
N ARG A 95 11.74 26.53 10.54
CA ARG A 95 11.84 25.74 9.30
C ARG A 95 11.56 24.27 9.55
N LEU A 96 12.17 23.71 10.58
CA LEU A 96 11.98 22.30 10.92
C LEU A 96 10.57 22.03 11.46
N ARG A 97 9.94 22.99 12.15
CA ARG A 97 8.52 22.89 12.54
C ARG A 97 7.60 22.86 11.31
N ARG A 98 7.82 23.72 10.31
CA ARG A 98 7.05 23.68 9.05
C ARG A 98 7.25 22.36 8.31
N LEU A 99 8.50 21.88 8.24
CA LEU A 99 8.83 20.58 7.66
C LEU A 99 8.15 19.40 8.40
N ALA A 100 8.05 19.46 9.73
CA ALA A 100 7.32 18.47 10.51
C ALA A 100 5.84 18.44 10.15
N GLY A 101 5.18 19.60 10.03
CA GLY A 101 3.80 19.68 9.58
C GLY A 101 3.60 19.13 8.16
N LEU A 102 4.52 19.42 7.23
CA LEU A 102 4.50 18.85 5.88
C LEU A 102 4.69 17.32 5.86
N SER A 103 5.32 16.74 6.89
CA SER A 103 5.56 15.30 6.99
C SER A 103 4.31 14.49 7.36
N GLU A 104 3.26 15.11 7.89
CA GLU A 104 2.04 14.44 8.37
C GLU A 104 1.03 14.10 7.25
N GLY A 105 1.33 14.44 5.99
CA GLY A 105 0.43 14.20 4.87
C GLY A 105 0.29 12.73 4.45
N GLU A 106 -0.77 12.43 3.70
CA GLU A 106 -1.08 11.10 3.14
C GLU A 106 0.09 10.55 2.30
N MET A 107 0.33 9.24 2.42
CA MET A 107 1.34 8.54 1.65
C MET A 107 0.85 8.32 0.21
N PRO A 108 1.65 8.65 -0.81
CA PRO A 108 1.26 8.43 -2.21
C PRO A 108 1.18 6.94 -2.56
N PRO A 109 0.32 6.57 -3.53
CA PRO A 109 0.30 5.26 -4.16
C PRO A 109 1.65 4.84 -4.78
N ASP A 110 2.39 5.76 -5.41
CA ASP A 110 3.71 5.45 -5.97
C ASP A 110 4.70 5.07 -4.85
N PRO A 111 5.20 3.83 -4.83
CA PRO A 111 6.10 3.35 -3.78
C PRO A 111 7.43 4.11 -3.73
N HIS A 112 7.93 4.61 -4.86
CA HIS A 112 9.19 5.34 -4.90
C HIS A 112 9.04 6.75 -4.32
N LEU A 113 7.94 7.42 -4.65
CA LEU A 113 7.61 8.70 -4.04
C LEU A 113 7.36 8.55 -2.53
N ALA A 114 6.66 7.49 -2.12
CA ALA A 114 6.41 7.18 -0.72
C ALA A 114 7.72 6.98 0.07
N GLU A 115 8.66 6.20 -0.48
CA GLU A 115 9.98 5.98 0.11
C GLU A 115 10.76 7.29 0.25
N ALA A 116 10.78 8.12 -0.81
CA ALA A 116 11.47 9.40 -0.79
C ALA A 116 10.92 10.34 0.30
N LEU A 117 9.59 10.45 0.41
CA LEU A 117 8.94 11.27 1.45
C LEU A 117 9.25 10.74 2.86
N ALA A 118 9.23 9.42 3.06
CA ALA A 118 9.58 8.80 4.33
C ALA A 118 11.04 9.09 4.74
N ALA A 119 11.98 9.03 3.80
CA ALA A 119 13.39 9.35 4.03
C ALA A 119 13.59 10.82 4.43
N ILE A 120 12.91 11.74 3.74
CA ILE A 120 12.94 13.18 4.06
C ILE A 120 12.38 13.42 5.46
N SER A 121 11.23 12.81 5.80
CA SER A 121 10.62 12.93 7.13
C SER A 121 11.49 12.36 8.24
N LEU A 122 12.19 11.24 8.00
CA LEU A 122 13.16 10.70 8.95
C LEU A 122 14.29 11.69 9.20
N ARG A 123 14.84 12.31 8.13
CA ARG A 123 15.88 13.32 8.25
C ARG A 123 15.42 14.51 9.10
N ALA A 124 14.20 15.00 8.86
CA ALA A 124 13.60 16.09 9.63
C ALA A 124 13.52 15.78 11.13
N LYS A 125 13.02 14.59 11.48
CA LYS A 125 12.90 14.12 12.88
C LYS A 125 14.26 14.04 13.57
N VAL A 126 15.27 13.52 12.87
CA VAL A 126 16.64 13.44 13.41
C VAL A 126 17.22 14.83 13.67
N GLU A 127 17.02 15.78 12.77
CA GLU A 127 17.54 17.14 12.95
C GLU A 127 16.82 17.91 14.07
N LEU A 128 15.50 17.75 14.23
CA LEU A 128 14.77 18.27 15.38
C LEU A 128 15.30 17.70 16.70
N ALA A 129 15.46 16.38 16.79
CA ALA A 129 16.02 15.73 17.98
C ALA A 129 17.44 16.22 18.31
N ARG A 130 18.27 16.49 17.29
CA ARG A 130 19.61 17.06 17.47
C ARG A 130 19.58 18.48 18.06
N LEU A 131 18.65 19.32 17.61
CA LEU A 131 18.46 20.65 18.19
C LEU A 131 17.98 20.59 19.64
N GLU A 132 17.03 19.70 19.95
CA GLU A 132 16.57 19.50 21.32
C GLU A 132 17.70 19.04 22.25
N VAL A 133 18.55 18.10 21.80
CA VAL A 133 19.72 17.65 22.57
C VAL A 133 20.70 18.79 22.81
N ARG A 134 20.98 19.61 21.79
CA ARG A 134 21.87 20.78 21.92
C ARG A 134 21.31 21.82 22.89
N GLY A 135 20.01 22.08 22.83
CA GLY A 135 19.34 23.03 23.72
C GLY A 135 19.31 22.59 25.19
N ARG A 136 19.33 21.29 25.48
CA ARG A 136 19.41 20.76 26.86
C ARG A 136 20.81 20.84 27.49
N GLY A 137 21.85 21.02 26.68
CA GLY A 137 23.25 21.09 27.13
C GLY A 137 23.78 22.52 27.29
N ALA A 138 22.96 23.53 26.98
CA ALA A 138 23.25 24.95 27.18
C ALA A 138 22.50 25.47 28.41
#